data_AF-A0A2A6CSQ4-F1
#
_entry.id   AF-A0A2A6CSQ4-F1
#
_cell.length_a   1.000
_cell.length_b   1.000
_cell.length_c   1.000
_cell.angle_alpha   90.00
_cell.angle_beta   90.00
_cell.angle_gamma   90.00
#
_symmetry.space_group_name_H-M   'P 1'
#
loop_
_entity.id
_entity.type
_entity.pdbx_description
1 polymer ?
#
loop_
_entity_poly.entity_id
_entity_poly.type
_entity_poly.pdbx_seq_one_letter_code
_entity_poly.pdbx_strand_id
1 'polypeptide(L)'
;MIDLLALPCKRITYICNFVDTGTLPRMREVCKILNVTVCDLISAPKGGILYFDVRPTEIFEGKLIGQKIALGLRPRDRLLWEMCLVSKFGLEGVKKVVEQDRLRLLRLNWKNDHEVKNVIEFLKTRIHERDIEVVIFDRLSPEMLRIFSKFIDDNTVRNFDFFPREQGVIDYSYWIDKMINWKVYRAKFNDLPTTKDSYNFMLDMANVVERLWIVTMENESASQNIPVSIVRDILRRKVNSLVLYTMGDGYSISDVESLIKMFHTMDKKIHFNTYTNIPVMEGLFGLYDLKKEGWKFTRTAHLDWKLF
;
A
#
# COMPACT_ATOMS: atom_id res chain seq x y z
N MET A 1 -42.99 20.81 16.24
CA MET A 1 -42.38 20.69 14.90
C MET A 1 -40.90 21.02 15.07
N ILE A 2 -40.00 20.06 14.85
CA ILE A 2 -38.55 20.27 15.03
C ILE A 2 -38.00 20.85 13.73
N ASP A 3 -37.37 22.02 13.80
CA ASP A 3 -36.64 22.58 12.65
C ASP A 3 -35.28 21.87 12.51
N LEU A 4 -35.22 20.90 11.60
CA LEU A 4 -34.02 20.12 11.30
C LEU A 4 -32.87 21.00 10.78
N LEU A 5 -33.16 22.16 10.20
CA LEU A 5 -32.15 23.06 9.61
C LEU A 5 -31.44 23.90 10.67
N ALA A 6 -32.01 24.03 11.86
CA ALA A 6 -31.38 24.70 12.99
C ALA A 6 -30.35 23.82 13.72
N LEU A 7 -30.25 22.52 13.38
CA LEU A 7 -29.33 21.60 14.03
C LEU A 7 -27.93 21.63 13.38
N PRO A 8 -26.86 21.47 14.18
CA PRO A 8 -25.51 21.27 13.62
C PRO A 8 -25.47 20.06 12.70
N CYS A 9 -24.78 20.16 11.56
CA CYS A 9 -24.68 19.11 10.53
C CYS A 9 -24.43 17.71 11.12
N LYS A 10 -23.54 17.57 12.13
CA LYS A 10 -23.26 16.29 12.80
C LYS A 10 -24.50 15.62 13.41
N ARG A 11 -25.46 16.39 13.93
CA ARG A 11 -26.70 15.89 14.53
C ARG A 11 -27.74 15.51 13.47
N ILE A 12 -27.81 16.27 12.37
CA ILE A 12 -28.65 15.93 11.21
C ILE A 12 -28.19 14.59 10.62
N THR A 13 -26.88 14.39 10.46
CA THR A 13 -26.31 13.11 10.01
C THR A 13 -26.68 11.95 10.94
N TYR A 14 -26.67 12.18 12.26
CA TYR A 14 -27.06 11.17 13.24
C TYR A 14 -28.54 10.78 13.12
N ILE A 15 -29.42 11.75 12.87
CA ILE A 15 -30.86 11.53 12.69
C ILE A 15 -31.12 10.75 11.39
N CYS A 16 -30.44 11.11 10.30
CA CYS A 16 -30.55 10.40 9.02
C CYS A 16 -30.13 8.93 9.11
N ASN A 17 -29.29 8.55 10.09
CA ASN A 17 -28.85 7.17 10.31
C ASN A 17 -29.89 6.27 11.01
N PHE A 18 -30.96 6.83 11.57
CA PHE A 18 -32.04 6.07 12.23
C PHE A 18 -33.27 5.86 11.35
N VAL A 19 -33.30 6.47 10.16
CA VAL A 19 -34.45 6.42 9.27
C VAL A 19 -34.30 5.26 8.31
N ASP A 20 -35.40 4.57 8.03
CA ASP A 20 -35.40 3.43 7.14
C ASP A 20 -35.08 3.83 5.70
N THR A 21 -34.59 2.86 4.93
CA THR A 21 -34.14 3.04 3.54
C THR A 21 -35.24 3.52 2.58
N GLY A 22 -36.53 3.36 2.92
CA GLY A 22 -37.64 3.89 2.12
C GLY A 22 -37.89 5.39 2.36
N THR A 23 -37.49 5.90 3.52
CA THR A 23 -37.73 7.29 3.93
C THR A 23 -36.60 8.24 3.52
N LEU A 24 -35.36 7.75 3.35
CA LEU A 24 -34.22 8.57 2.90
C LEU A 24 -34.41 9.24 1.52
N PRO A 25 -34.95 8.58 0.49
CA PRO A 25 -35.27 9.22 -0.80
C PRO A 25 -36.34 10.32 -0.67
N ARG A 26 -37.32 10.14 0.23
CA ARG A 26 -38.32 11.16 0.53
C ARG A 26 -37.71 12.35 1.27
N MET A 27 -36.73 12.12 2.16
CA MET A 27 -35.97 13.20 2.80
C MET A 27 -35.14 14.02 1.80
N ARG A 28 -34.67 13.43 0.70
CA ARG A 28 -34.03 14.17 -0.41
C ARG A 28 -35.01 15.13 -1.10
N GLU A 29 -36.29 14.76 -1.20
CA GLU A 29 -37.33 15.62 -1.78
C GLU A 29 -37.75 16.75 -0.81
N VAL A 30 -37.64 16.53 0.51
CA VAL A 30 -38.12 17.47 1.54
C VAL A 30 -37.24 18.71 1.69
N CYS A 31 -35.93 18.68 1.40
CA CYS A 31 -35.12 19.89 1.52
C CYS A 31 -33.93 19.96 0.55
N LYS A 32 -33.97 20.95 -0.36
CA LYS A 32 -32.86 21.32 -1.26
C LYS A 32 -31.51 21.45 -0.53
N ILE A 33 -31.52 21.94 0.71
CA ILE A 33 -30.32 22.16 1.53
C ILE A 33 -29.65 20.83 1.92
N LEU A 34 -30.42 19.77 2.17
CA LEU A 34 -29.89 18.44 2.50
C LEU A 34 -29.29 17.76 1.26
N ASN A 35 -29.90 17.97 0.09
CA ASN A 35 -29.35 17.53 -1.19
C ASN A 35 -28.04 18.27 -1.50
N VAL A 36 -28.01 19.59 -1.33
CA VAL A 36 -26.78 20.41 -1.44
C VAL A 36 -25.73 19.98 -0.42
N THR A 37 -26.09 19.70 0.83
CA THR A 37 -25.12 19.26 1.86
C THR A 37 -24.52 17.90 1.53
N VAL A 38 -25.33 16.94 1.02
CA VAL A 38 -24.85 15.62 0.58
C VAL A 38 -24.02 15.73 -0.70
N CYS A 39 -24.41 16.59 -1.65
CA CYS A 39 -23.64 16.90 -2.84
C CYS A 39 -22.32 17.59 -2.47
N ASP A 40 -22.32 18.61 -1.63
CA ASP A 40 -21.13 19.33 -1.17
C ASP A 40 -20.21 18.42 -0.35
N LEU A 41 -20.75 17.48 0.43
CA LEU A 41 -19.98 16.44 1.10
C LEU A 41 -19.26 15.49 0.11
N ILE A 42 -19.89 15.22 -1.02
CA ILE A 42 -19.38 14.40 -2.12
C ILE A 42 -18.40 15.18 -3.01
N SER A 43 -18.68 16.47 -3.22
CA SER A 43 -17.95 17.40 -4.08
C SER A 43 -16.79 18.10 -3.37
N ALA A 44 -16.77 18.09 -2.03
CA ALA A 44 -15.69 18.66 -1.24
C ALA A 44 -14.38 17.92 -1.57
N PRO A 45 -13.36 18.63 -2.08
CA PRO A 45 -12.11 18.01 -2.47
C PRO A 45 -11.25 17.71 -1.22
N LYS A 46 -10.39 16.68 -1.37
CA LYS A 46 -9.20 16.36 -0.55
C LYS A 46 -9.37 15.53 0.72
N GLY A 47 -10.34 14.63 0.77
CA GLY A 47 -10.11 13.36 1.48
C GLY A 47 -9.12 12.54 0.66
N GLY A 48 -7.90 12.32 1.17
CA GLY A 48 -6.95 11.36 0.58
C GLY A 48 -7.38 9.93 0.88
N ILE A 49 -7.11 9.01 -0.04
CA ILE A 49 -7.36 7.58 0.16
C ILE A 49 -6.21 7.04 0.99
N LEU A 50 -6.50 6.48 2.17
CA LEU A 50 -5.45 5.96 3.04
C LEU A 50 -4.86 4.66 2.49
N TYR A 51 -5.69 3.87 1.81
CA TYR A 51 -5.32 2.54 1.36
C TYR A 51 -6.12 2.15 0.12
N PHE A 52 -5.44 1.70 -0.93
CA PHE A 52 -6.02 1.08 -2.10
C PHE A 52 -5.34 -0.27 -2.31
N ASP A 53 -5.98 -1.33 -1.84
CA ASP A 53 -5.39 -2.67 -1.83
C ASP A 53 -6.20 -3.62 -2.69
N VAL A 54 -5.54 -4.23 -3.66
CA VAL A 54 -6.15 -5.14 -4.61
C VAL A 54 -5.45 -6.49 -4.50
N ARG A 55 -6.21 -7.51 -4.11
CA ARG A 55 -5.72 -8.86 -3.85
C ARG A 55 -6.67 -9.92 -4.38
N PRO A 56 -6.21 -11.15 -4.65
CA PRO A 56 -7.09 -12.30 -4.85
C PRO A 56 -7.95 -12.56 -3.59
N THR A 57 -9.22 -12.93 -3.78
CA THR A 57 -10.11 -13.30 -2.66
C THR A 57 -9.86 -14.73 -2.21
N GLU A 58 -9.79 -15.65 -3.16
CA GLU A 58 -9.58 -17.09 -2.95
C GLU A 58 -8.78 -17.68 -4.12
N ILE A 59 -7.86 -18.57 -3.78
CA ILE A 59 -7.13 -19.42 -4.74
C ILE A 59 -7.52 -20.86 -4.41
N PHE A 60 -8.18 -21.55 -5.34
CA PHE A 60 -8.54 -22.96 -5.19
C PHE A 60 -7.92 -23.74 -6.34
N GLU A 61 -7.16 -24.80 -6.02
CA GLU A 61 -6.46 -25.61 -7.03
C GLU A 61 -5.62 -24.78 -8.03
N GLY A 62 -4.99 -23.70 -7.54
CA GLY A 62 -4.19 -22.79 -8.37
C GLY A 62 -5.01 -21.87 -9.30
N LYS A 63 -6.35 -21.89 -9.21
CA LYS A 63 -7.22 -20.97 -9.95
C LYS A 63 -7.73 -19.87 -9.05
N LEU A 64 -7.62 -18.64 -9.56
CA LEU A 64 -8.19 -17.44 -8.95
C LEU A 64 -9.73 -17.51 -9.03
N ILE A 65 -10.42 -17.55 -7.89
CA ILE A 65 -11.89 -17.59 -7.83
C ILE A 65 -12.51 -16.18 -7.71
N GLY A 66 -11.72 -15.18 -7.36
CA GLY A 66 -12.22 -13.82 -7.27
C GLY A 66 -11.15 -12.81 -6.91
N GLN A 67 -11.53 -11.54 -6.95
CA GLN A 67 -10.69 -10.43 -6.53
C GLN A 67 -11.38 -9.59 -5.46
N LYS A 68 -10.55 -8.97 -4.63
CA LYS A 68 -10.93 -8.09 -3.54
C LYS A 68 -10.25 -6.75 -3.69
N ILE A 69 -11.04 -5.68 -3.67
CA ILE A 69 -10.55 -4.30 -3.53
C ILE A 69 -10.86 -3.85 -2.12
N ALA A 70 -9.87 -3.41 -1.36
CA ALA A 70 -10.04 -2.81 -0.05
C ALA A 70 -9.66 -1.33 -0.11
N LEU A 71 -10.63 -0.48 0.23
CA LEU A 71 -10.46 0.96 0.32
C LEU A 71 -10.38 1.40 1.78
N GLY A 72 -9.21 1.91 2.18
CA GLY A 72 -9.02 2.58 3.45
C GLY A 72 -9.43 4.03 3.33
N LEU A 73 -10.52 4.38 3.99
CA LEU A 73 -11.12 5.71 3.94
C LEU A 73 -11.17 6.31 5.34
N ARG A 74 -11.14 7.64 5.43
CA ARG A 74 -11.45 8.32 6.69
C ARG A 74 -12.89 8.02 7.09
N PRO A 75 -13.24 7.99 8.39
CA PRO A 75 -14.58 7.59 8.83
C PRO A 75 -15.73 8.36 8.15
N ARG A 76 -15.54 9.66 7.90
CA ARG A 76 -16.52 10.51 7.18
C ARG A 76 -16.69 10.06 5.73
N ASP A 77 -15.57 9.84 5.03
CA ASP A 77 -15.57 9.49 3.61
C ASP A 77 -16.13 8.08 3.42
N ARG A 78 -15.81 7.15 4.32
CA ARG A 78 -16.33 5.78 4.28
C ARG A 78 -17.85 5.74 4.17
N LEU A 79 -18.56 6.46 5.04
CA LEU A 79 -20.03 6.46 5.04
C LEU A 79 -20.59 6.96 3.71
N LEU A 80 -20.02 8.03 3.16
CA LEU A 80 -20.41 8.59 1.87
C LEU A 80 -20.20 7.57 0.74
N TRP A 81 -19.09 6.85 0.77
CA TRP A 81 -18.79 5.80 -0.20
C TRP A 81 -19.74 4.62 -0.08
N GLU A 82 -20.04 4.15 1.13
CA GLU A 82 -21.03 3.09 1.37
C GLU A 82 -22.40 3.49 0.82
N MET A 83 -22.87 4.72 1.08
CA MET A 83 -24.15 5.22 0.53
C MET A 83 -24.13 5.26 -1.01
N CYS A 84 -23.03 5.70 -1.61
CA CYS A 84 -22.89 5.74 -3.07
C CYS A 84 -22.93 4.33 -3.66
N LEU A 85 -22.24 3.38 -3.04
CA LEU A 85 -22.26 1.97 -3.45
C LEU A 85 -23.65 1.35 -3.31
N VAL A 86 -24.36 1.60 -2.21
CA VAL A 86 -25.73 1.12 -2.00
C VAL A 86 -26.65 1.69 -3.07
N SER A 87 -26.48 2.98 -3.42
CA SER A 87 -27.28 3.61 -4.48
C SER A 87 -27.06 3.00 -5.86
N LYS A 88 -25.83 2.52 -6.14
CA LYS A 88 -25.46 1.96 -7.44
C LYS A 88 -25.75 0.47 -7.56
N PHE A 89 -25.50 -0.29 -6.49
CA PHE A 89 -25.50 -1.76 -6.49
C PHE A 89 -26.62 -2.37 -5.62
N GLY A 90 -27.38 -1.56 -4.89
CA GLY A 90 -28.37 -2.01 -3.91
C GLY A 90 -27.74 -2.53 -2.61
N LEU A 91 -28.55 -2.63 -1.56
CA LEU A 91 -28.08 -3.05 -0.23
C LEU A 91 -27.52 -4.48 -0.24
N GLU A 92 -28.18 -5.40 -0.94
CA GLU A 92 -27.71 -6.79 -1.05
C GLU A 92 -26.45 -6.92 -1.90
N GLY A 93 -26.29 -6.08 -2.93
CA GLY A 93 -25.03 -5.96 -3.68
C GLY A 93 -23.89 -5.50 -2.77
N VAL A 94 -24.14 -4.47 -1.95
CA VAL A 94 -23.14 -3.98 -1.00
C VAL A 94 -22.83 -4.97 0.12
N LYS A 95 -23.82 -5.66 0.70
CA LYS A 95 -23.57 -6.68 1.74
C LYS A 95 -22.71 -7.85 1.26
N LYS A 96 -22.83 -8.24 -0.02
CA LYS A 96 -21.97 -9.26 -0.64
C LYS A 96 -20.53 -8.79 -0.80
N VAL A 97 -20.35 -7.49 -0.85
CA VAL A 97 -19.13 -6.83 -1.32
C VAL A 97 -18.35 -6.27 -0.12
N VAL A 98 -19.04 -5.71 0.88
CA VAL A 98 -18.49 -5.03 2.08
C VAL A 98 -18.49 -5.94 3.30
N GLU A 99 -17.30 -6.47 3.62
CA GLU A 99 -17.02 -7.05 4.94
C GLU A 99 -16.66 -5.95 5.94
N GLN A 100 -17.36 -5.93 7.08
CA GLN A 100 -16.97 -5.08 8.19
C GLN A 100 -15.73 -5.65 8.90
N ASP A 101 -14.58 -5.01 8.69
CA ASP A 101 -13.39 -5.25 9.51
C ASP A 101 -13.26 -4.17 10.60
N ARG A 102 -12.65 -4.55 11.74
CA ARG A 102 -12.14 -3.63 12.77
C ARG A 102 -11.26 -2.52 12.18
N LEU A 103 -10.58 -2.82 11.06
CA LEU A 103 -9.73 -1.87 10.32
C LEU A 103 -10.50 -0.80 9.52
N ARG A 104 -11.84 -0.81 9.56
CA ARG A 104 -12.71 0.16 8.89
C ARG A 104 -12.49 0.27 7.37
N LEU A 105 -12.04 -0.81 6.75
CA LEU A 105 -11.85 -0.89 5.31
C LEU A 105 -13.20 -1.14 4.62
N LEU A 106 -13.43 -0.42 3.52
CA LEU A 106 -14.50 -0.73 2.59
C LEU A 106 -13.98 -1.80 1.64
N ARG A 107 -14.34 -3.05 1.90
CA ARG A 107 -13.97 -4.19 1.06
C ARG A 107 -14.98 -4.33 -0.05
N LEU A 108 -14.51 -4.77 -1.21
CA LEU A 108 -15.34 -5.05 -2.35
C LEU A 108 -14.90 -6.36 -3.01
N ASN A 109 -15.76 -7.38 -2.96
CA ASN A 109 -15.48 -8.72 -3.48
C ASN A 109 -16.20 -8.95 -4.83
N TRP A 110 -15.50 -9.51 -5.82
CA TRP A 110 -16.04 -9.78 -7.16
C TRP A 110 -15.66 -11.17 -7.65
N LYS A 111 -16.53 -11.77 -8.47
CA LYS A 111 -16.33 -13.13 -8.98
C LYS A 111 -15.76 -13.17 -10.40
N ASN A 112 -15.88 -12.09 -11.17
CA ASN A 112 -15.40 -12.03 -12.55
C ASN A 112 -14.86 -10.64 -12.94
N ASP A 113 -14.04 -10.60 -13.98
CA ASP A 113 -13.38 -9.37 -14.44
C ASP A 113 -14.35 -8.32 -15.02
N HIS A 114 -15.53 -8.74 -15.48
CA HIS A 114 -16.53 -7.81 -16.01
C HIS A 114 -17.15 -6.95 -14.89
N GLU A 115 -17.49 -7.57 -13.75
CA GLU A 115 -17.95 -6.85 -12.55
C GLU A 115 -16.90 -5.85 -12.06
N VAL A 116 -15.61 -6.23 -12.10
CA VAL A 116 -14.51 -5.35 -11.72
C VAL A 116 -14.48 -4.09 -12.58
N LYS A 117 -14.58 -4.21 -13.92
CA LYS A 117 -14.58 -3.05 -14.82
C LYS A 117 -15.71 -2.07 -14.52
N ASN A 118 -16.92 -2.57 -14.28
CA ASN A 118 -18.08 -1.73 -13.97
C ASN A 118 -17.89 -0.96 -12.66
N VAL A 119 -17.24 -1.57 -11.67
CA VAL A 119 -16.98 -0.90 -10.41
C VAL A 119 -15.85 0.10 -10.54
N ILE A 120 -14.75 -0.28 -11.18
CA ILE A 120 -13.63 0.63 -11.45
C ILE A 120 -14.15 1.90 -12.13
N GLU A 121 -15.00 1.78 -13.15
CA GLU A 121 -15.57 2.95 -13.82
C GLU A 121 -16.41 3.82 -12.88
N PHE A 122 -17.20 3.19 -12.01
CA PHE A 122 -17.95 3.91 -10.97
C PHE A 122 -17.02 4.64 -9.97
N LEU A 123 -15.98 3.96 -9.48
CA LEU A 123 -15.03 4.53 -8.52
C LEU A 123 -14.15 5.61 -9.17
N LYS A 124 -13.92 5.57 -10.48
CA LYS A 124 -12.99 6.45 -11.19
C LYS A 124 -13.34 7.91 -10.99
N THR A 125 -14.63 8.23 -11.11
CA THR A 125 -15.15 9.59 -10.88
C THR A 125 -14.92 10.11 -9.46
N ARG A 126 -14.60 9.23 -8.50
CA ARG A 126 -14.41 9.57 -7.08
C ARG A 126 -12.95 9.52 -6.63
N ILE A 127 -12.12 8.76 -7.33
CA ILE A 127 -10.69 8.63 -7.04
C ILE A 127 -9.87 9.64 -7.85
N HIS A 128 -10.32 10.07 -9.03
CA HIS A 128 -9.56 10.97 -9.90
C HIS A 128 -8.94 12.18 -9.17
N GLU A 129 -7.67 12.46 -9.46
CA GLU A 129 -6.87 13.57 -8.90
C GLU A 129 -6.80 13.58 -7.37
N ARG A 130 -6.70 12.39 -6.74
CA ARG A 130 -6.54 12.26 -5.29
C ARG A 130 -5.11 11.85 -4.91
N ASP A 131 -4.77 12.16 -3.66
CA ASP A 131 -3.60 11.59 -3.02
C ASP A 131 -3.98 10.24 -2.41
N ILE A 132 -3.23 9.20 -2.78
CA ILE A 132 -3.36 7.84 -2.25
C ILE A 132 -2.13 7.56 -1.38
N GLU A 133 -2.35 7.36 -0.09
CA GLU A 133 -1.25 7.14 0.86
C GLU A 133 -0.57 5.79 0.59
N VAL A 134 -1.33 4.70 0.40
CA VAL A 134 -0.77 3.38 0.09
C VAL A 134 -1.56 2.71 -1.02
N VAL A 135 -0.87 2.27 -2.06
CA VAL A 135 -1.38 1.34 -3.07
C VAL A 135 -0.73 -0.01 -2.87
N ILE A 136 -1.53 -1.08 -2.85
CA ILE A 136 -1.04 -2.44 -2.78
C ILE A 136 -1.60 -3.28 -3.92
N PHE A 137 -0.71 -3.93 -4.67
CA PHE A 137 -1.06 -4.96 -5.64
C PHE A 137 -0.46 -6.29 -5.21
N ASP A 138 -1.33 -7.24 -4.85
CA ASP A 138 -0.93 -8.58 -4.44
C ASP A 138 -1.44 -9.62 -5.44
N ARG A 139 -0.52 -10.41 -6.03
CA ARG A 139 -0.84 -11.60 -6.84
C ARG A 139 -1.88 -11.37 -7.95
N LEU A 140 -1.83 -10.20 -8.58
CA LEU A 140 -2.73 -9.86 -9.68
C LEU A 140 -2.21 -10.44 -11.00
N SER A 141 -3.09 -10.77 -11.95
CA SER A 141 -2.65 -11.10 -13.30
C SER A 141 -2.08 -9.85 -14.00
N PRO A 142 -1.24 -10.00 -15.05
CA PRO A 142 -0.72 -8.86 -15.80
C PRO A 142 -1.80 -7.96 -16.39
N GLU A 143 -2.95 -8.52 -16.81
CA GLU A 143 -4.09 -7.74 -17.30
C GLU A 143 -4.69 -6.88 -16.18
N MET A 144 -4.94 -7.47 -15.01
CA MET A 144 -5.54 -6.76 -13.89
C MET A 144 -4.61 -5.69 -13.34
N LEU A 145 -3.30 -5.95 -13.31
CA LEU A 145 -2.30 -4.94 -12.99
C LEU A 145 -2.41 -3.73 -13.91
N ARG A 146 -2.53 -3.92 -15.23
CA ARG A 146 -2.68 -2.84 -16.19
C ARG A 146 -4.00 -2.07 -16.00
N ILE A 147 -5.09 -2.77 -15.71
CA ILE A 147 -6.39 -2.16 -15.44
C ILE A 147 -6.32 -1.27 -14.19
N PHE A 148 -5.82 -1.79 -13.07
CA PHE A 148 -5.77 -1.08 -11.80
C PHE A 148 -4.72 0.03 -11.77
N SER A 149 -3.56 -0.17 -12.39
CA SER A 149 -2.55 0.89 -12.54
C SER A 149 -3.10 2.03 -13.40
N LYS A 150 -3.74 1.74 -14.54
CA LYS A 150 -4.37 2.77 -15.38
C LYS A 150 -5.47 3.53 -14.64
N PHE A 151 -6.23 2.83 -13.81
CA PHE A 151 -7.27 3.44 -12.99
C PHE A 151 -6.74 4.51 -12.02
N ILE A 152 -5.50 4.36 -11.54
CA ILE A 152 -4.88 5.31 -10.62
C ILE A 152 -3.91 6.30 -11.29
N ASP A 153 -3.79 6.33 -12.62
CA ASP A 153 -2.78 7.16 -13.32
C ASP A 153 -2.89 8.66 -13.05
N ASP A 154 -4.09 9.16 -12.82
CA ASP A 154 -4.33 10.58 -12.54
C ASP A 154 -4.12 10.94 -11.06
N ASN A 155 -3.50 10.06 -10.27
CA ASN A 155 -3.36 10.20 -8.81
C ASN A 155 -1.89 10.33 -8.40
N THR A 156 -1.68 10.89 -7.21
CA THR A 156 -0.39 10.75 -6.52
C THR A 156 -0.45 9.52 -5.63
N VAL A 157 0.62 8.74 -5.62
CA VAL A 157 0.74 7.55 -4.77
C VAL A 157 1.97 7.73 -3.90
N ARG A 158 1.79 7.83 -2.59
CA ARG A 158 2.94 8.05 -1.69
C ARG A 158 3.72 6.76 -1.47
N ASN A 159 3.02 5.67 -1.18
CA ASN A 159 3.62 4.37 -0.92
C ASN A 159 3.04 3.32 -1.88
N PHE A 160 3.90 2.52 -2.48
CA PHE A 160 3.51 1.44 -3.39
C PHE A 160 4.07 0.10 -2.93
N ASP A 161 3.19 -0.88 -2.73
CA ASP A 161 3.56 -2.24 -2.34
C ASP A 161 3.17 -3.23 -3.44
N PHE A 162 4.16 -3.98 -3.90
CA PHE A 162 4.00 -4.95 -4.97
C PHE A 162 4.40 -6.36 -4.51
N PHE A 163 3.53 -7.32 -4.77
CA PHE A 163 3.73 -8.74 -4.49
C PHE A 163 3.52 -9.51 -5.80
N PRO A 164 4.60 -9.74 -6.59
CA PRO A 164 4.53 -10.33 -7.92
C PRO A 164 4.43 -11.86 -7.92
N ARG A 165 4.17 -12.52 -6.78
CA ARG A 165 4.12 -13.99 -6.71
C ARG A 165 3.29 -14.56 -7.86
N GLU A 166 3.83 -15.61 -8.51
CA GLU A 166 3.19 -16.37 -9.59
C GLU A 166 2.98 -15.60 -10.91
N GLN A 167 3.42 -14.34 -11.00
CA GLN A 167 3.47 -13.63 -12.27
C GLN A 167 4.70 -14.10 -13.06
N GLY A 168 4.54 -14.35 -14.36
CA GLY A 168 5.64 -14.71 -15.25
C GLY A 168 6.67 -13.58 -15.41
N VAL A 169 7.02 -13.24 -16.65
CA VAL A 169 7.95 -12.12 -16.90
C VAL A 169 7.32 -10.80 -16.43
N ILE A 170 7.91 -10.18 -15.42
CA ILE A 170 7.51 -8.85 -14.93
C ILE A 170 8.13 -7.80 -15.86
N ASP A 171 7.31 -6.93 -16.43
CA ASP A 171 7.79 -5.76 -17.16
C ASP A 171 8.24 -4.69 -16.16
N TYR A 172 9.51 -4.77 -15.76
CA TYR A 172 10.12 -3.85 -14.80
C TYR A 172 10.12 -2.39 -15.29
N SER A 173 10.28 -2.17 -16.59
CA SER A 173 10.30 -0.83 -17.18
C SER A 173 8.96 -0.12 -17.00
N TYR A 174 7.87 -0.84 -17.27
CA TYR A 174 6.51 -0.35 -17.07
C TYR A 174 6.27 0.14 -15.63
N TRP A 175 6.72 -0.64 -14.63
CA TRP A 175 6.51 -0.30 -13.23
C TRP A 175 7.34 0.89 -12.77
N ILE A 176 8.58 1.01 -13.26
CA ILE A 176 9.43 2.19 -13.00
C ILE A 176 8.70 3.45 -13.51
N ASP A 177 8.21 3.43 -14.75
CA ASP A 177 7.49 4.57 -15.33
C ASP A 177 6.24 4.93 -14.54
N LYS A 178 5.47 3.92 -14.11
CA LYS A 178 4.31 4.15 -13.22
C LYS A 178 4.70 4.83 -11.93
N MET A 179 5.74 4.36 -11.25
CA MET A 179 6.17 4.93 -9.97
C MET A 179 6.72 6.36 -10.11
N ILE A 180 7.38 6.68 -11.23
CA ILE A 180 7.78 8.05 -11.57
C ILE A 180 6.54 8.93 -11.75
N ASN A 181 5.58 8.49 -12.56
CA ASN A 181 4.36 9.24 -12.86
C ASN A 181 3.51 9.49 -11.61
N TRP A 182 3.36 8.46 -10.76
CA TRP A 182 2.61 8.57 -9.50
C TRP A 182 3.38 9.30 -8.39
N LYS A 183 4.65 9.66 -8.61
CA LYS A 183 5.53 10.35 -7.64
C LYS A 183 5.72 9.55 -6.35
N VAL A 184 6.00 8.26 -6.49
CA VAL A 184 6.16 7.35 -5.35
C VAL A 184 7.34 7.74 -4.48
N TYR A 185 7.08 7.87 -3.18
CA TYR A 185 8.10 8.16 -2.17
C TYR A 185 8.71 6.88 -1.59
N ARG A 186 7.87 5.88 -1.32
CA ARG A 186 8.28 4.55 -0.82
C ARG A 186 7.80 3.45 -1.75
N ALA A 187 8.69 2.55 -2.13
CA ALA A 187 8.33 1.29 -2.77
C ALA A 187 8.66 0.08 -1.87
N LYS A 188 7.75 -0.89 -1.83
CA LYS A 188 7.96 -2.19 -1.20
C LYS A 188 7.75 -3.29 -2.23
N PHE A 189 8.72 -4.19 -2.33
CA PHE A 189 8.64 -5.35 -3.18
C PHE A 189 8.77 -6.60 -2.32
N ASN A 190 7.81 -7.51 -2.43
CA ASN A 190 7.88 -8.79 -1.76
C ASN A 190 8.14 -9.87 -2.79
N ASP A 191 8.84 -10.92 -2.42
CA ASP A 191 9.10 -12.10 -3.24
C ASP A 191 9.81 -11.78 -4.57
N LEU A 192 10.67 -10.74 -4.59
CA LEU A 192 11.54 -10.51 -5.74
C LEU A 192 12.59 -11.63 -5.83
N PRO A 193 12.76 -12.26 -7.01
CA PRO A 193 13.78 -13.28 -7.18
C PRO A 193 15.18 -12.65 -7.18
N THR A 194 16.18 -13.37 -6.71
CA THR A 194 17.58 -12.92 -6.64
C THR A 194 18.32 -13.12 -7.97
N THR A 195 17.74 -12.59 -9.05
CA THR A 195 18.29 -12.66 -10.41
C THR A 195 18.93 -11.34 -10.83
N LYS A 196 19.78 -11.39 -11.87
CA LYS A 196 20.40 -10.19 -12.45
C LYS A 196 19.37 -9.13 -12.87
N ASP A 197 18.27 -9.55 -13.48
CA ASP A 197 17.22 -8.63 -13.93
C ASP A 197 16.52 -7.94 -12.75
N SER A 198 16.24 -8.69 -11.67
CA SER A 198 15.67 -8.12 -10.45
C SER A 198 16.63 -7.18 -9.75
N TYR A 199 17.95 -7.46 -9.80
CA TYR A 199 18.97 -6.53 -9.31
C TYR A 199 18.95 -5.24 -10.11
N ASN A 200 18.96 -5.31 -11.44
CA ASN A 200 18.85 -4.13 -12.30
C ASN A 200 17.58 -3.31 -11.98
N PHE A 201 16.44 -3.98 -11.86
CA PHE A 201 15.19 -3.34 -11.46
C PHE A 201 15.29 -2.62 -10.10
N MET A 202 15.87 -3.25 -9.08
CA MET A 202 16.06 -2.61 -7.77
C MET A 202 16.99 -1.38 -7.84
N LEU A 203 18.04 -1.47 -8.67
CA LEU A 203 18.98 -0.37 -8.90
C LEU A 203 18.28 0.81 -9.62
N ASP A 204 17.45 0.53 -10.62
CA ASP A 204 16.66 1.54 -11.32
C ASP A 204 15.64 2.18 -10.39
N MET A 205 14.96 1.38 -9.56
CA MET A 205 14.04 1.87 -8.55
C MET A 205 14.70 2.78 -7.52
N ALA A 206 15.94 2.48 -7.15
CA ALA A 206 16.70 3.32 -6.23
C ALA A 206 17.05 4.71 -6.79
N ASN A 207 16.88 4.94 -8.11
CA ASN A 207 16.95 6.27 -8.73
C ASN A 207 15.62 7.05 -8.64
N VAL A 208 14.52 6.35 -8.35
CA VAL A 208 13.16 6.92 -8.34
C VAL A 208 12.72 7.26 -6.92
N VAL A 209 12.86 6.31 -5.98
CA VAL A 209 12.29 6.42 -4.63
C VAL A 209 13.33 6.79 -3.56
N GLU A 210 12.86 7.40 -2.48
CA GLU A 210 13.69 7.68 -1.30
C GLU A 210 13.72 6.52 -0.32
N ARG A 211 12.65 5.71 -0.27
CA ARG A 211 12.55 4.58 0.65
C ARG A 211 12.26 3.29 -0.10
N LEU A 212 13.08 2.28 0.12
CA LEU A 212 12.96 1.00 -0.57
C LEU A 212 12.91 -0.14 0.43
N TRP A 213 11.89 -0.98 0.32
CA TRP A 213 11.72 -2.18 1.14
C TRP A 213 11.74 -3.39 0.21
N ILE A 214 12.66 -4.31 0.44
CA ILE A 214 12.78 -5.53 -0.34
C ILE A 214 12.63 -6.71 0.60
N VAL A 215 11.68 -7.56 0.29
CA VAL A 215 11.40 -8.80 1.02
C VAL A 215 11.64 -9.95 0.05
N THR A 216 12.62 -10.82 0.33
CA THR A 216 12.88 -12.03 -0.45
C THR A 216 12.47 -13.24 0.40
N MET A 217 11.53 -14.04 -0.10
CA MET A 217 11.14 -15.29 0.56
C MET A 217 11.99 -16.45 0.06
N GLU A 218 12.12 -17.48 0.88
CA GLU A 218 12.75 -18.75 0.52
C GLU A 218 11.91 -19.48 -0.52
N ASN A 219 12.42 -19.53 -1.76
CA ASN A 219 12.15 -20.66 -2.62
C ASN A 219 13.32 -21.65 -2.47
N GLU A 220 13.01 -22.94 -2.48
CA GLU A 220 13.71 -24.11 -1.91
C GLU A 220 15.18 -24.37 -2.33
N SER A 221 15.86 -23.44 -2.99
CA SER A 221 17.27 -23.58 -3.38
C SER A 221 18.06 -22.32 -3.04
N ALA A 222 18.63 -22.31 -1.83
CA ALA A 222 19.58 -21.34 -1.29
C ALA A 222 19.14 -19.86 -1.39
N SER A 223 18.44 -19.39 -0.35
CA SER A 223 18.14 -17.97 -0.11
C SER A 223 19.44 -17.16 0.07
N GLN A 224 20.06 -16.76 -1.03
CA GLN A 224 21.20 -15.85 -0.98
C GLN A 224 20.72 -14.46 -0.61
N ASN A 225 21.35 -13.86 0.40
CA ASN A 225 21.17 -12.45 0.69
C ASN A 225 21.55 -11.60 -0.52
N ILE A 226 20.93 -10.43 -0.64
CA ILE A 226 21.30 -9.45 -1.65
C ILE A 226 22.78 -9.11 -1.46
N PRO A 227 23.65 -9.24 -2.48
CA PRO A 227 25.08 -8.98 -2.31
C PRO A 227 25.35 -7.57 -1.76
N VAL A 228 26.35 -7.44 -0.87
CA VAL A 228 26.73 -6.14 -0.27
C VAL A 228 27.06 -5.09 -1.34
N SER A 229 27.58 -5.49 -2.50
CA SER A 229 27.80 -4.61 -3.65
C SER A 229 26.51 -3.99 -4.19
N ILE A 230 25.43 -4.77 -4.27
CA ILE A 230 24.12 -4.27 -4.71
C ILE A 230 23.54 -3.32 -3.67
N VAL A 231 23.64 -3.66 -2.37
CA VAL A 231 23.21 -2.78 -1.27
C VAL A 231 23.93 -1.43 -1.33
N ARG A 232 25.25 -1.46 -1.55
CA ARG A 232 26.06 -0.26 -1.76
C ARG A 232 25.54 0.60 -2.89
N ASP A 233 25.27 0.00 -4.04
CA ASP A 233 24.86 0.73 -5.22
C ASP A 233 23.45 1.32 -5.04
N ILE A 234 22.52 0.59 -4.42
CA ILE A 234 21.20 1.12 -4.04
C ILE A 234 21.37 2.36 -3.14
N LEU A 235 22.16 2.21 -2.08
CA LEU A 235 22.39 3.28 -1.11
C LEU A 235 23.30 4.39 -1.62
N ARG A 236 23.90 4.32 -2.81
CA ARG A 236 24.57 5.49 -3.43
C ARG A 236 23.63 6.39 -4.23
N ARG A 237 22.41 5.92 -4.51
CA ARG A 237 21.39 6.66 -5.28
C ARG A 237 20.50 7.51 -4.36
N LYS A 238 19.24 7.75 -4.73
CA LYS A 238 18.30 8.59 -3.95
C LYS A 238 17.83 7.95 -2.64
N VAL A 239 17.96 6.63 -2.51
CA VAL A 239 17.47 5.90 -1.34
C VAL A 239 18.18 6.35 -0.05
N ASN A 240 17.43 6.88 0.90
CA ASN A 240 17.89 7.23 2.25
C ASN A 240 17.42 6.22 3.30
N SER A 241 16.46 5.37 2.97
CA SER A 241 15.95 4.30 3.84
C SER A 241 15.84 2.99 3.07
N LEU A 242 16.60 1.98 3.47
CA LEU A 242 16.57 0.65 2.87
C LEU A 242 16.25 -0.41 3.93
N VAL A 243 15.21 -1.19 3.68
CA VAL A 243 14.84 -2.35 4.52
C VAL A 243 14.98 -3.61 3.68
N LEU A 244 15.84 -4.53 4.12
CA LEU A 244 16.08 -5.82 3.49
C LEU A 244 15.63 -6.94 4.42
N TYR A 245 14.52 -7.57 4.07
CA TYR A 245 14.02 -8.76 4.75
C TYR A 245 14.37 -9.97 3.91
N THR A 246 15.33 -10.77 4.34
CA THR A 246 15.69 -12.04 3.71
C THR A 246 15.36 -13.16 4.69
N MET A 247 14.62 -14.19 4.26
CA MET A 247 14.33 -15.37 5.10
C MET A 247 15.53 -16.31 5.28
N GLY A 248 16.66 -16.05 4.61
CA GLY A 248 17.84 -16.90 4.68
C GLY A 248 18.74 -16.66 5.89
N ASP A 249 19.98 -17.16 5.80
CA ASP A 249 20.98 -17.05 6.87
C ASP A 249 21.34 -15.60 7.22
N GLY A 250 20.89 -14.58 6.49
CA GLY A 250 21.24 -13.19 6.78
C GLY A 250 22.74 -12.90 6.56
N TYR A 251 23.15 -11.65 6.76
CA TYR A 251 24.53 -11.25 6.47
C TYR A 251 25.53 -11.81 7.48
N SER A 252 26.69 -12.25 6.96
CA SER A 252 27.83 -12.69 7.76
C SER A 252 28.50 -11.52 8.50
N ILE A 253 29.39 -11.80 9.46
CA ILE A 253 30.17 -10.76 10.17
C ILE A 253 30.96 -9.89 9.19
N SER A 254 31.63 -10.52 8.22
CA SER A 254 32.42 -9.81 7.20
C SER A 254 31.55 -8.87 6.35
N ASP A 255 30.35 -9.31 5.98
CA ASP A 255 29.39 -8.48 5.24
C ASP A 255 28.92 -7.28 6.07
N VAL A 256 28.61 -7.51 7.36
CA VAL A 256 28.20 -6.43 8.27
C VAL A 256 29.32 -5.42 8.47
N GLU A 257 30.57 -5.86 8.67
CA GLU A 257 31.72 -4.96 8.74
C GLU A 257 31.91 -4.14 7.45
N SER A 258 31.73 -4.79 6.29
CA SER A 258 31.80 -4.14 4.98
C SER A 258 30.71 -3.06 4.82
N LEU A 259 29.49 -3.37 5.24
CA LEU A 259 28.36 -2.42 5.25
C LEU A 259 28.63 -1.24 6.19
N ILE A 260 29.13 -1.49 7.40
CA ILE A 260 29.48 -0.44 8.37
C ILE A 260 30.56 0.49 7.82
N LYS A 261 31.67 -0.07 7.29
CA LYS A 261 32.73 0.72 6.66
C LYS A 261 32.21 1.57 5.51
N MET A 262 31.31 1.00 4.72
CA MET A 262 30.67 1.73 3.62
C MET A 262 29.81 2.88 4.15
N PHE A 263 28.96 2.68 5.16
CA PHE A 263 28.11 3.73 5.73
C PHE A 263 28.91 4.91 6.26
N HIS A 264 30.06 4.64 6.90
CA HIS A 264 30.97 5.69 7.39
C HIS A 264 31.50 6.62 6.29
N THR A 265 31.62 6.12 5.06
CA THR A 265 32.17 6.87 3.92
C THR A 265 31.11 7.58 3.09
N MET A 266 29.83 7.43 3.43
CA MET A 266 28.73 8.01 2.65
C MET A 266 28.42 9.43 3.11
N ASP A 267 28.38 10.36 2.17
CA ASP A 267 28.00 11.76 2.39
C ASP A 267 26.47 11.96 2.42
N LYS A 268 25.77 11.08 3.15
CA LYS A 268 24.33 11.22 3.41
C LYS A 268 23.87 10.41 4.60
N LYS A 269 22.79 10.85 5.24
CA LYS A 269 22.11 10.11 6.31
C LYS A 269 21.37 8.90 5.75
N ILE A 270 21.62 7.73 6.34
CA ILE A 270 21.04 6.46 5.90
C ILE A 270 20.33 5.79 7.06
N HIS A 271 19.16 5.24 6.78
CA HIS A 271 18.49 4.25 7.61
C HIS A 271 18.57 2.90 6.90
N PHE A 272 19.23 1.93 7.52
CA PHE A 272 19.39 0.58 6.96
C PHE A 272 18.93 -0.45 7.99
N ASN A 273 18.02 -1.33 7.56
CA ASN A 273 17.50 -2.41 8.39
C ASN A 273 17.65 -3.73 7.63
N THR A 274 18.27 -4.73 8.27
CA THR A 274 18.40 -6.07 7.73
C THR A 274 18.49 -7.15 8.81
N TYR A 275 18.44 -8.42 8.38
CA TYR A 275 18.63 -9.60 9.20
C TYR A 275 20.08 -10.11 9.15
N THR A 276 20.51 -10.72 10.24
CA THR A 276 21.85 -11.31 10.36
C THR A 276 21.82 -12.62 11.14
N ASN A 277 22.62 -13.61 10.72
CA ASN A 277 22.88 -14.85 11.48
C ASN A 277 23.82 -14.66 12.66
N ILE A 278 24.44 -13.50 12.81
CA ILE A 278 25.44 -13.26 13.84
C ILE A 278 24.81 -13.50 15.23
N PRO A 279 25.42 -14.33 16.10
CA PRO A 279 25.01 -14.47 17.50
C PRO A 279 24.96 -13.10 18.17
N VAL A 280 24.13 -12.93 19.22
CA VAL A 280 24.05 -11.65 19.94
C VAL A 280 25.46 -11.26 20.41
N MET A 281 26.03 -10.24 19.78
CA MET A 281 27.28 -9.63 20.21
C MET A 281 26.93 -8.30 20.86
N GLU A 282 27.27 -8.14 22.13
CA GLU A 282 27.44 -6.81 22.72
C GLU A 282 28.77 -6.28 22.21
N GLY A 283 28.76 -5.64 21.04
CA GLY A 283 29.95 -5.15 20.37
C GLY A 283 29.76 -3.71 19.89
N LEU A 284 30.60 -2.81 20.39
CA LEU A 284 30.80 -1.47 19.82
C LEU A 284 31.66 -1.61 18.55
N PHE A 285 31.04 -1.50 17.37
CA PHE A 285 31.80 -1.25 16.15
C PHE A 285 32.03 0.25 16.02
N GLY A 286 33.10 0.76 16.64
CA GLY A 286 33.39 2.20 16.64
C GLY A 286 32.34 3.01 17.41
N LEU A 287 31.64 3.93 16.72
CA LEU A 287 30.60 4.80 17.30
C LEU A 287 29.17 4.22 17.21
N TYR A 288 29.02 2.99 16.72
CA TYR A 288 27.71 2.40 16.48
C TYR A 288 27.24 1.56 17.65
N ASP A 289 26.02 1.86 18.11
CA ASP A 289 25.32 1.07 19.12
C ASP A 289 24.39 0.07 18.42
N LEU A 290 24.65 -1.22 18.62
CA LEU A 290 23.89 -2.29 17.99
C LEU A 290 22.73 -2.66 18.92
N LYS A 291 21.62 -1.93 18.80
CA LYS A 291 20.45 -2.11 19.69
C LYS A 291 19.54 -3.25 19.23
N LYS A 292 19.25 -4.17 20.15
CA LYS A 292 18.20 -5.18 20.02
C LYS A 292 16.84 -4.56 20.33
N GLU A 293 15.96 -4.46 19.34
CA GLU A 293 14.53 -4.21 19.58
C GLU A 293 13.74 -5.51 19.40
N GLY A 294 13.06 -5.94 20.47
CA GLY A 294 12.48 -7.28 20.57
C GLY A 294 11.08 -7.40 19.99
N TRP A 295 10.92 -8.25 18.97
CA TRP A 295 9.75 -9.12 18.76
C TRP A 295 10.25 -10.56 18.56
N LYS A 296 9.45 -11.56 18.93
CA LYS A 296 9.81 -12.99 19.06
C LYS A 296 10.41 -13.68 17.81
N PHE A 297 10.56 -12.97 16.70
CA PHE A 297 11.33 -13.38 15.52
C PHE A 297 11.98 -12.15 14.88
N THR A 298 13.00 -11.52 15.50
CA THR A 298 13.73 -10.44 14.82
C THR A 298 15.08 -10.16 15.44
N ARG A 299 16.13 -10.36 14.63
CA ARG A 299 17.48 -9.85 14.85
C ARG A 299 17.61 -8.63 13.96
N THR A 300 17.68 -7.46 14.56
CA THR A 300 17.78 -6.19 13.85
C THR A 300 18.96 -5.43 14.43
N ALA A 301 19.92 -5.05 13.60
CA ALA A 301 20.86 -4.00 13.94
C ALA A 301 20.21 -2.67 13.57
N HIS A 302 19.77 -1.89 14.57
CA HIS A 302 19.33 -0.51 14.35
C HIS A 302 20.55 0.41 14.45
N LEU A 303 21.08 0.87 13.32
CA LEU A 303 22.17 1.85 13.29
C LEU A 303 21.56 3.26 13.26
N ASP A 304 21.34 3.86 14.43
CA ASP A 304 20.92 5.26 14.54
C ASP A 304 22.12 6.20 14.63
N TRP A 305 22.32 7.01 13.60
CA TRP A 305 23.31 8.09 13.59
C TRP A 305 22.78 9.34 14.29
N LYS A 306 23.44 9.74 15.39
CA LYS A 306 23.41 11.11 15.90
C LYS A 306 24.75 11.77 15.55
N LEU A 307 24.72 12.74 14.63
CA LEU A 307 25.81 13.69 14.46
C LEU A 307 25.84 14.59 15.70
N PHE A 308 27.02 14.72 16.29
CA PHE A 308 27.37 15.88 17.13
C PHE A 308 27.94 16.98 16.22
#